data_AF-A0A9P6B921-F1
#
_entry.id   AF-A0A9P6B921-F1
#
_cell.length_a   1.000
_cell.length_b   1.000
_cell.length_c   1.000
_cell.angle_alpha   90.00
_cell.angle_beta   90.00
_cell.angle_gamma   90.00
#
_symmetry.space_group_name_H-M   'P 1'
#
loop_
_entity.id
_entity.type
_entity.pdbx_description
1 polymer ?
#
loop_
_entity_poly.entity_id
_entity_poly.type
_entity_poly.pdbx_seq_one_letter_code
_entity_poly.pdbx_strand_id
1 'polypeptide(L)'
;MKLFKQMHTYDEAWPTVTLAFFLRYPNPYASHVLSCDVLSRVLTPHGTLLTTRLILKRGAIPKWMPKGIVSRAESWIIEESEVDTVGKVVRCSTQNLDHVKILSVRESVVLKEGSHSGQTAQITEARVVSNFGWGLARRIERYGHEKFQRNIERSRAGISLVLSLLHQSRLRALSYDNYPMDPVSNTGTVFDSFRPRAIHSSASPRASNVDRTDTDRDVVAPLHGNETPHDHVPSPKWCWNPRNWFR
;
A
#
# COMPACT_ATOMS: atom_id res chain seq x y z
N MET A 1 14.64 15.93 18.25
CA MET A 1 13.74 16.52 17.22
C MET A 1 14.48 16.71 15.90
N LYS A 2 14.04 16.04 14.84
CA LYS A 2 14.48 16.31 13.47
C LYS A 2 13.27 16.65 12.60
N LEU A 3 13.39 17.76 11.87
CA LEU A 3 12.45 18.14 10.81
C LEU A 3 13.04 17.66 9.49
N PHE A 4 12.22 16.99 8.70
CA PHE A 4 12.56 16.61 7.33
C PHE A 4 11.62 17.32 6.37
N LYS A 5 12.15 17.71 5.21
CA LYS A 5 11.38 18.25 4.09
C LYS A 5 11.90 17.67 2.78
N GLN A 6 11.00 17.23 1.91
CA GLN A 6 11.31 16.84 0.54
C GLN A 6 10.24 17.39 -0.39
N MET A 7 10.68 17.69 -1.61
CA MET A 7 9.81 18.06 -2.72
C MET A 7 9.93 17.02 -3.84
N HIS A 8 8.81 16.75 -4.51
CA HIS A 8 8.75 15.94 -5.70
C HIS A 8 7.71 16.52 -6.66
N THR A 9 7.96 16.42 -7.96
CA THR A 9 7.01 16.82 -9.00
C THR A 9 6.57 15.57 -9.75
N TYR A 10 5.26 15.40 -9.92
CA TYR A 10 4.67 14.44 -10.85
C TYR A 10 4.35 15.15 -12.16
N ASP A 11 4.69 14.52 -13.27
CA ASP A 11 4.32 14.95 -14.62
C ASP A 11 2.87 14.57 -14.94
N GLU A 12 1.96 14.89 -14.02
CA GLU A 12 0.55 14.55 -14.09
C GLU A 12 -0.32 15.66 -13.50
N ALA A 13 -1.53 15.80 -14.07
CA ALA A 13 -2.47 16.82 -13.63
C ALA A 13 -2.93 16.60 -12.19
N TRP A 14 -3.14 17.69 -11.45
CA TRP A 14 -3.50 17.66 -10.03
C TRP A 14 -4.70 16.75 -9.70
N PRO A 15 -5.81 16.73 -10.49
CA PRO A 15 -6.92 15.82 -10.21
C PRO A 15 -6.50 14.34 -10.27
N THR A 16 -5.66 13.97 -11.23
CA THR A 16 -5.17 12.59 -11.42
C THR A 16 -4.27 12.17 -10.26
N VAL A 17 -3.34 13.03 -9.85
CA VAL A 17 -2.43 12.77 -8.72
C VAL A 17 -3.20 12.73 -7.40
N THR A 18 -4.19 13.61 -7.22
CA THR A 18 -5.08 13.61 -6.06
C THR A 18 -5.86 12.30 -5.97
N LEU A 19 -6.44 11.84 -7.08
CA LEU A 19 -7.12 10.55 -7.12
C LEU A 19 -6.17 9.40 -6.78
N ALA A 20 -4.97 9.37 -7.38
CA ALA A 20 -3.96 8.36 -7.09
C ALA A 20 -3.52 8.36 -5.62
N PHE A 21 -3.43 9.54 -4.99
CA PHE A 21 -3.09 9.68 -3.58
C PHE A 21 -4.12 9.02 -2.66
N PHE A 22 -5.42 9.20 -2.93
CA PHE A 22 -6.47 8.57 -2.12
C PHE A 22 -6.62 7.08 -2.39
N LEU A 23 -6.34 6.64 -3.62
CA LEU A 23 -6.35 5.23 -4.03
C LEU A 23 -5.05 4.49 -3.76
N ARG A 24 -4.05 5.11 -3.13
CA ARG A 24 -2.70 4.52 -3.01
C ARG A 24 -2.61 3.18 -2.29
N TYR A 25 -3.67 2.69 -1.64
CA TYR A 25 -3.69 1.36 -1.03
C TYR A 25 -4.82 0.50 -1.61
N PRO A 26 -4.58 -0.81 -1.81
CA PRO A 26 -3.31 -1.51 -1.58
C PRO A 26 -2.27 -1.27 -2.70
N ASN A 27 -0.98 -1.36 -2.40
CA ASN A 27 0.09 -1.39 -3.40
C ASN A 27 1.32 -2.17 -2.89
N PRO A 28 2.16 -2.77 -3.76
CA PRO A 28 3.29 -3.60 -3.36
C PRO A 28 4.39 -2.84 -2.59
N TYR A 29 4.53 -1.54 -2.83
CA TYR A 29 5.47 -0.68 -2.09
C TYR A 29 4.96 -0.37 -0.68
N ALA A 30 3.69 -0.60 -0.38
CA ALA A 30 3.08 -0.40 0.93
C ALA A 30 2.43 -1.67 1.51
N SER A 31 3.02 -2.85 1.26
CA SER A 31 2.52 -4.14 1.78
C SER A 31 2.39 -4.26 3.31
N HIS A 32 2.93 -3.29 4.05
CA HIS A 32 2.81 -3.19 5.49
C HIS A 32 1.49 -2.54 5.93
N VAL A 33 0.74 -1.88 5.04
CA VAL A 33 -0.59 -1.35 5.33
C VAL A 33 -1.60 -2.49 5.25
N LEU A 34 -2.31 -2.73 6.35
CA LEU A 34 -3.26 -3.82 6.50
C LEU A 34 -4.70 -3.36 6.20
N SER A 35 -5.07 -2.16 6.66
CA SER A 35 -6.37 -1.52 6.40
C SER A 35 -6.25 0.01 6.37
N CYS A 36 -7.27 0.71 5.88
CA CYS A 36 -7.24 2.17 5.65
C CYS A 36 -8.63 2.83 5.75
N ASP A 37 -9.45 2.50 6.73
CA ASP A 37 -10.87 2.82 6.74
C ASP A 37 -11.19 4.33 6.80
N VAL A 38 -12.27 4.78 6.14
CA VAL A 38 -12.75 6.17 6.25
C VAL A 38 -13.61 6.29 7.51
N LEU A 39 -13.20 7.14 8.45
CA LEU A 39 -13.96 7.40 9.68
C LEU A 39 -15.01 8.49 9.48
N SER A 40 -14.67 9.54 8.74
CA SER A 40 -15.57 10.65 8.44
C SER A 40 -15.19 11.32 7.14
N ARG A 41 -16.20 11.82 6.43
CA ARG A 41 -16.01 12.66 5.24
C ARG A 41 -17.10 13.71 5.18
N VAL A 42 -16.71 14.97 5.07
CA VAL A 42 -17.62 16.12 5.14
C VAL A 42 -17.22 17.13 4.07
N LEU A 43 -18.20 17.56 3.26
CA LEU A 43 -18.04 18.71 2.38
C LEU A 43 -18.38 19.98 3.19
N THR A 44 -17.43 20.91 3.29
CA THR A 44 -17.67 22.18 3.97
C THR A 44 -18.57 23.09 3.14
N PRO A 45 -19.23 24.10 3.75
CA PRO A 45 -19.98 25.11 3.00
C PRO A 45 -19.13 25.89 1.98
N HIS A 46 -17.80 25.89 2.15
CA HIS A 46 -16.85 26.54 1.25
C HIS A 46 -16.39 25.64 0.09
N GLY A 47 -16.93 24.43 -0.03
CA GLY A 47 -16.61 23.49 -1.12
C GLY A 47 -15.36 22.64 -0.88
N THR A 48 -14.81 22.66 0.34
CA THR A 48 -13.62 21.87 0.71
C THR A 48 -14.04 20.50 1.21
N LEU A 49 -13.39 19.43 0.75
CA LEU A 49 -13.66 18.08 1.25
C LEU A 49 -12.71 17.74 2.40
N LEU A 50 -13.26 17.55 3.59
CA LEU A 50 -12.53 17.05 4.76
C LEU A 50 -12.73 15.54 4.85
N THR A 51 -11.65 14.79 5.02
CA THR A 51 -11.69 13.34 5.22
C THR A 51 -10.77 12.94 6.36
N THR A 52 -11.26 12.08 7.24
CA THR A 52 -10.45 11.41 8.26
C THR A 52 -10.43 9.92 7.97
N ARG A 53 -9.23 9.33 7.90
CA ARG A 53 -9.03 7.88 7.71
C ARG A 53 -8.23 7.29 8.86
N LEU A 54 -8.53 6.04 9.20
CA LEU A 54 -7.80 5.23 10.15
C LEU A 54 -7.02 4.15 9.41
N ILE A 55 -5.71 4.13 9.59
CA ILE A 55 -4.82 3.23 8.86
C ILE A 55 -4.18 2.29 9.87
N LEU A 56 -4.34 0.98 9.67
CA LEU A 56 -3.61 -0.04 10.40
C LEU A 56 -2.37 -0.44 9.60
N LYS A 57 -1.19 -0.38 10.21
CA LYS A 57 0.03 -0.86 9.57
C LYS A 57 0.85 -1.78 10.46
N ARG A 58 1.47 -2.78 9.85
CA ARG A 58 2.47 -3.64 10.48
C ARG A 58 3.82 -2.94 10.52
N GLY A 59 4.37 -2.78 11.71
CA GLY A 59 5.73 -2.32 11.94
C GLY A 59 6.74 -3.47 12.06
N ALA A 60 7.97 -3.09 12.33
CA ALA A 60 9.04 -3.99 12.71
C ALA A 60 9.78 -3.37 13.88
N ILE A 61 9.90 -4.11 14.98
CA ILE A 61 10.62 -3.67 16.17
C ILE A 61 12.13 -3.85 15.88
N PRO A 62 12.97 -2.80 16.05
CA PRO A 62 14.40 -2.93 15.83
C PRO A 62 15.01 -3.98 16.76
N LYS A 63 15.95 -4.79 16.26
CA LYS A 63 16.62 -5.84 17.06
C LYS A 63 17.35 -5.30 18.30
N TRP A 64 17.79 -4.04 18.25
CA TRP A 64 18.47 -3.38 19.37
C TRP A 64 17.52 -2.85 20.45
N MET A 65 16.21 -2.80 20.19
CA MET A 65 15.22 -2.34 21.16
C MET A 65 15.09 -3.39 22.27
N PRO A 66 15.15 -3.00 23.56
CA PRO A 66 14.94 -3.94 24.64
C PRO A 66 13.60 -4.69 24.51
N LYS A 67 13.62 -5.99 24.78
CA LYS A 67 12.43 -6.84 24.75
C LYS A 67 11.41 -6.35 25.79
N GLY A 68 10.13 -6.48 25.49
CA GLY A 68 9.04 -6.10 26.40
C GLY A 68 8.61 -4.63 26.35
N ILE A 69 9.34 -3.75 25.65
CA ILE A 69 8.94 -2.33 25.50
C ILE A 69 7.72 -2.18 24.59
N VAL A 70 7.63 -3.01 23.54
CA VAL A 70 6.54 -2.99 22.56
C VAL A 70 5.91 -4.37 22.50
N SER A 71 4.64 -4.46 22.88
CA SER A 71 3.89 -5.73 22.88
C SER A 71 3.34 -6.11 21.49
N ARG A 72 3.08 -5.11 20.63
CA ARG A 72 2.56 -5.31 19.27
C ARG A 72 3.33 -4.46 18.28
N ALA A 73 3.79 -5.08 17.20
CA ALA A 73 4.50 -4.36 16.13
C ALA A 73 3.56 -3.54 15.24
N GLU A 74 2.25 -3.76 15.33
CA GLU A 74 1.24 -2.99 14.62
C GLU A 74 1.08 -1.59 15.21
N SER A 75 0.70 -0.64 14.36
CA SER A 75 0.47 0.74 14.73
C SER A 75 -0.73 1.31 14.00
N TRP A 76 -1.60 1.98 14.76
CA TRP A 76 -2.72 2.77 14.25
C TRP A 76 -2.26 4.17 13.89
N ILE A 77 -2.60 4.61 12.68
CA ILE A 77 -2.28 5.94 12.16
C ILE A 77 -3.60 6.65 11.85
N ILE A 78 -3.76 7.87 12.34
CA ILE A 78 -4.81 8.75 11.88
C ILE A 78 -4.28 9.55 10.69
N GLU A 79 -5.09 9.65 9.64
CA GLU A 79 -4.87 10.52 8.51
C GLU A 79 -6.02 11.53 8.43
N GLU A 80 -5.69 12.80 8.30
CA GLU A 80 -6.65 13.89 8.13
C GLU A 80 -6.27 14.67 6.88
N SER A 81 -7.20 14.78 5.93
CA SER A 81 -6.98 15.44 4.66
C SER A 81 -8.05 16.47 4.35
N GLU A 82 -7.60 17.56 3.75
CA GLU A 82 -8.40 18.65 3.20
C GLU A 82 -8.15 18.73 1.69
N VAL A 83 -9.21 18.73 0.89
CA VAL A 83 -9.14 18.89 -0.57
C VAL A 83 -9.89 20.14 -0.98
N ASP A 84 -9.14 21.16 -1.42
CA ASP A 84 -9.66 22.37 -2.04
C ASP A 84 -9.59 22.23 -3.56
N THR A 85 -10.74 22.07 -4.21
CA THR A 85 -10.84 21.90 -5.67
C THR A 85 -10.69 23.23 -6.42
N VAL A 86 -10.96 24.36 -5.77
CA VAL A 86 -10.84 25.69 -6.38
C VAL A 86 -9.36 26.09 -6.40
N GLY A 87 -8.70 26.00 -5.24
CA GLY A 87 -7.26 26.24 -5.11
C GLY A 87 -6.39 25.11 -5.69
N LYS A 88 -6.99 23.95 -6.03
CA LYS A 88 -6.29 22.72 -6.44
C LYS A 88 -5.16 22.36 -5.49
N VAL A 89 -5.51 22.21 -4.21
CA VAL A 89 -4.58 21.83 -3.15
C VAL A 89 -5.17 20.70 -2.31
N VAL A 90 -4.36 19.67 -2.07
CA VAL A 90 -4.58 18.69 -1.00
C VAL A 90 -3.63 19.03 0.12
N ARG A 91 -4.13 19.10 1.34
CA ARG A 91 -3.32 19.12 2.57
C ARG A 91 -3.67 17.86 3.34
N CYS A 92 -2.67 17.06 3.68
CA CYS A 92 -2.87 15.81 4.37
C CYS A 92 -1.89 15.73 5.53
N SER A 93 -2.38 15.43 6.73
CA SER A 93 -1.55 15.14 7.88
C SER A 93 -1.73 13.69 8.30
N THR A 94 -0.65 13.05 8.76
CA THR A 94 -0.72 11.72 9.37
C THR A 94 0.06 11.70 10.67
N GLN A 95 -0.44 10.94 11.65
CA GLN A 95 0.27 10.71 12.90
C GLN A 95 -0.10 9.37 13.52
N ASN A 96 0.83 8.76 14.25
CA ASN A 96 0.54 7.55 15.02
C ASN A 96 -0.29 7.86 16.27
N LEU A 97 -1.30 7.02 16.53
CA LEU A 97 -2.16 7.08 17.71
C LEU A 97 -1.57 6.29 18.88
N ASP A 98 -0.86 5.20 18.59
CA ASP A 98 -0.19 4.35 19.57
C ASP A 98 1.33 4.54 19.56
N HIS A 99 2.01 3.95 20.55
CA HIS A 99 3.48 3.99 20.70
C HIS A 99 4.10 5.41 20.79
N VAL A 100 3.29 6.46 20.98
CA VAL A 100 3.69 7.87 20.94
C VAL A 100 4.83 8.20 21.91
N LYS A 101 4.85 7.58 23.09
CA LYS A 101 5.94 7.73 24.08
C LYS A 101 7.28 7.21 23.55
N ILE A 102 7.26 6.15 22.76
CA ILE A 102 8.45 5.55 22.17
C ILE A 102 8.88 6.39 20.97
N LEU A 103 7.97 6.62 20.03
CA LEU A 103 8.21 7.40 18.84
C LEU A 103 6.91 8.05 18.38
N SER A 104 6.90 9.39 18.37
CA SER A 104 5.88 10.19 17.72
C SER A 104 6.39 10.61 16.35
N VAL A 105 5.61 10.29 15.31
CA VAL A 105 5.84 10.72 13.93
C VAL A 105 4.61 11.48 13.49
N ARG A 106 4.82 12.73 13.08
CA ARG A 106 3.81 13.52 12.39
C ARG A 106 4.32 13.89 11.01
N GLU A 107 3.58 13.52 9.97
CA GLU A 107 3.89 13.82 8.58
C GLU A 107 2.82 14.77 8.02
N SER A 108 3.24 15.69 7.17
CA SER A 108 2.39 16.60 6.42
C SER A 108 2.74 16.50 4.95
N VAL A 109 1.74 16.29 4.11
CA VAL A 109 1.85 16.24 2.66
C VAL A 109 0.98 17.33 2.08
N VAL A 110 1.54 18.12 1.18
CA VAL A 110 0.81 19.09 0.37
C VAL A 110 0.97 18.71 -1.09
N LEU A 111 -0.14 18.43 -1.78
CA LEU A 111 -0.19 18.28 -3.23
C LEU A 111 -0.83 19.52 -3.82
N LYS A 112 -0.15 20.21 -4.73
CA LYS A 112 -0.68 21.41 -5.39
C LYS A 112 -0.37 21.38 -6.87
N GLU A 113 -1.16 22.09 -7.66
CA GLU A 113 -0.82 22.33 -9.06
C GLU A 113 0.62 22.88 -9.18
N GLY A 114 1.39 22.29 -10.08
CA GLY A 114 2.78 22.63 -10.32
C GLY A 114 2.94 23.98 -11.02
N SER A 115 4.19 24.44 -11.15
CA SER A 115 4.47 25.69 -11.86
C SER A 115 4.16 25.64 -13.36
N HIS A 116 4.18 24.43 -13.95
CA HIS A 116 3.80 24.19 -15.34
C HIS A 116 2.43 23.51 -15.39
N SER A 117 1.64 23.86 -16.41
CA SER A 117 0.38 23.19 -16.68
C SER A 117 0.59 21.68 -16.84
N GLY A 118 -0.27 20.88 -16.21
CA GLY A 118 -0.20 19.43 -16.27
C GLY A 118 0.80 18.78 -15.29
N GLN A 119 1.45 19.55 -14.41
CA GLN A 119 2.30 19.01 -13.34
C GLN A 119 1.65 19.16 -11.96
N THR A 120 2.05 18.31 -11.02
CA THR A 120 1.64 18.41 -9.61
C THR A 120 2.87 18.38 -8.72
N ALA A 121 3.01 19.39 -7.86
CA ALA A 121 4.06 19.45 -6.86
C ALA A 121 3.60 18.83 -5.54
N GLN A 122 4.39 17.89 -5.02
CA GLN A 122 4.26 17.32 -3.69
C GLN A 122 5.35 17.90 -2.77
N ILE A 123 4.93 18.44 -1.63
CA ILE A 123 5.81 18.81 -0.52
C ILE A 123 5.50 17.88 0.63
N THR A 124 6.50 17.18 1.16
CA THR A 124 6.35 16.28 2.30
C THR A 124 7.26 16.73 3.42
N GLU A 125 6.69 16.93 4.59
CA GLU A 125 7.39 17.31 5.81
C GLU A 125 7.12 16.29 6.90
N ALA A 126 8.15 15.94 7.68
CA ALA A 126 7.97 15.03 8.80
C ALA A 126 8.71 15.50 10.04
N ARG A 127 8.06 15.31 11.17
CA ARG A 127 8.59 15.56 12.51
C ARG A 127 8.65 14.25 13.26
N VAL A 128 9.85 13.88 13.67
CA VAL A 128 10.12 12.66 14.45
C VAL A 128 10.63 13.07 15.82
N VAL A 129 9.93 12.62 16.86
CA VAL A 129 10.23 12.92 18.27
C VAL A 129 10.13 11.65 19.10
N SER A 130 11.10 11.40 19.97
CA SER A 130 11.03 10.33 20.96
C SER A 130 11.09 10.93 22.35
N ASN A 131 10.07 10.64 23.16
CA ASN A 131 10.04 10.98 24.59
C ASN A 131 10.43 9.76 25.45
N PHE A 132 11.12 8.79 24.84
CA PHE A 132 11.50 7.56 25.51
C PHE A 132 12.69 7.78 26.45
N GLY A 133 12.62 7.17 27.63
CA GLY A 133 13.65 7.30 28.66
C GLY A 133 14.95 6.54 28.37
N TRP A 134 15.81 6.46 29.39
CA TRP A 134 17.02 5.62 29.41
C TRP A 134 18.10 5.98 28.38
N GLY A 135 18.12 7.24 27.92
CA GLY A 135 19.11 7.71 26.95
C GLY A 135 18.94 7.16 25.53
N LEU A 136 17.88 6.40 25.24
CA LEU A 136 17.65 5.79 23.93
C LEU A 136 16.94 6.72 22.93
N ALA A 137 16.37 7.84 23.39
CA ALA A 137 15.62 8.79 22.55
C ALA A 137 16.36 9.13 21.24
N ARG A 138 17.65 9.48 21.32
CA ARG A 138 18.45 9.84 20.14
C ARG A 138 18.61 8.70 19.14
N ARG A 139 18.74 7.45 19.63
CA ARG A 139 18.85 6.25 18.79
C ARG A 139 17.52 5.93 18.12
N ILE A 140 16.41 6.08 18.85
CA ILE A 140 15.05 5.89 18.34
C ILE A 140 14.73 6.94 17.27
N GLU A 141 15.01 8.22 17.53
CA GLU A 141 14.80 9.30 16.56
C GLU A 141 15.60 9.07 15.26
N ARG A 142 16.86 8.61 15.38
CA ARG A 142 17.68 8.24 14.22
C ARG A 142 17.06 7.11 13.41
N TYR A 143 16.59 6.06 14.08
CA TYR A 143 15.92 4.94 13.42
C TYR A 143 14.63 5.39 12.70
N GLY A 144 13.81 6.22 13.36
CA GLY A 144 12.61 6.80 12.75
C GLY A 144 12.93 7.61 11.50
N HIS A 145 14.00 8.41 11.55
CA HIS A 145 14.47 9.21 10.42
C HIS A 145 14.91 8.35 9.22
N GLU A 146 15.76 7.34 9.43
CA GLU A 146 16.21 6.43 8.37
C GLU A 146 15.05 5.62 7.75
N LYS A 147 14.04 5.28 8.55
CA LYS A 147 12.83 4.62 8.06
C LYS A 147 11.98 5.57 7.23
N PHE A 148 11.85 6.83 7.67
CA PHE A 148 11.11 7.85 6.95
C PHE A 148 11.68 8.12 5.55
N GLN A 149 13.00 8.28 5.43
CA GLN A 149 13.66 8.47 4.14
C GLN A 149 13.36 7.33 3.15
N ARG A 150 13.39 6.07 3.61
CA ARG A 150 13.04 4.92 2.77
C ARG A 150 11.54 4.86 2.43
N ASN A 151 10.68 5.30 3.35
CA ASN A 151 9.23 5.31 3.13
C ASN A 151 8.82 6.30 2.04
N ILE A 152 9.54 7.42 1.92
CA ILE A 152 9.33 8.43 0.88
C ILE A 152 9.46 7.83 -0.53
N GLU A 153 10.53 7.08 -0.79
CA GLU A 153 10.78 6.50 -2.11
C GLU A 153 9.71 5.47 -2.45
N ARG A 154 9.32 4.65 -1.46
CA ARG A 154 8.24 3.67 -1.59
C ARG A 154 6.88 4.34 -1.81
N SER A 155 6.61 5.46 -1.14
CA SER A 155 5.38 6.25 -1.31
C SER A 155 5.26 6.77 -2.74
N ARG A 156 6.35 7.35 -3.27
CA ARG A 156 6.42 7.82 -4.67
C ARG A 156 6.19 6.70 -5.66
N ALA A 157 6.89 5.56 -5.49
CA ALA A 157 6.72 4.40 -6.36
C ALA A 157 5.28 3.84 -6.32
N GLY A 158 4.65 3.84 -5.14
CA GLY A 158 3.24 3.47 -4.98
C GLY A 158 2.29 4.38 -5.75
N ILE A 159 2.46 5.71 -5.64
CA ILE A 159 1.64 6.68 -6.37
C ILE A 159 1.87 6.55 -7.88
N SER A 160 3.12 6.44 -8.34
CA SER A 160 3.44 6.23 -9.76
C SER A 160 2.79 4.96 -10.32
N LEU A 161 2.74 3.88 -9.54
CA LEU A 161 2.01 2.67 -9.93
C LEU A 161 0.52 2.96 -10.10
N VAL A 162 -0.13 3.61 -9.14
CA VAL A 162 -1.56 3.92 -9.24
C VAL A 162 -1.85 4.86 -10.42
N LEU A 163 -1.00 5.86 -10.66
CA LEU A 163 -1.08 6.72 -11.84
C LEU A 163 -1.04 5.89 -13.13
N SER A 164 -0.10 4.94 -13.26
CA SER A 164 -0.02 4.08 -14.44
C SER A 164 -1.28 3.23 -14.65
N LEU A 165 -1.89 2.74 -13.57
CA LEU A 165 -3.11 1.95 -13.64
C LEU A 165 -4.33 2.82 -14.01
N LEU A 166 -4.41 4.05 -13.50
CA LEU A 166 -5.45 5.01 -13.89
C LEU A 166 -5.38 5.34 -15.38
N HIS A 167 -4.17 5.49 -15.93
CA HIS A 167 -3.96 5.67 -17.38
C HIS A 167 -4.45 4.47 -18.18
N GLN A 168 -4.06 3.26 -17.78
CA GLN A 168 -4.49 2.03 -18.45
C GLN A 168 -6.02 1.87 -18.40
N SER A 169 -6.65 2.17 -17.26
CA SER A 169 -8.10 2.11 -17.12
C SER A 169 -8.80 3.10 -18.05
N ARG A 170 -8.27 4.32 -18.18
CA ARG A 170 -8.82 5.35 -19.09
C ARG A 170 -8.69 4.93 -20.55
N LEU A 171 -7.54 4.40 -20.95
CA LEU A 171 -7.32 3.91 -22.32
C LEU A 171 -8.24 2.74 -22.67
N ARG A 172 -8.45 1.82 -21.71
CA ARG A 172 -9.42 0.74 -21.87
C ARG A 172 -10.82 1.32 -22.07
N ALA A 173 -11.30 2.18 -21.18
CA ALA A 173 -12.62 2.79 -21.33
C ALA A 173 -12.85 3.42 -22.72
N LEU A 174 -11.85 4.10 -23.28
CA LEU A 174 -11.91 4.66 -24.64
C LEU A 174 -11.90 3.61 -25.76
N SER A 175 -11.22 2.48 -25.57
CA SER A 175 -11.23 1.36 -26.52
C SER A 175 -12.49 0.49 -26.48
N TYR A 176 -13.29 0.60 -25.41
CA TYR A 176 -14.46 -0.25 -25.13
C TYR A 176 -15.75 0.21 -25.84
N ASP A 177 -15.76 1.35 -26.53
CA ASP A 177 -16.89 1.82 -27.34
C ASP A 177 -17.16 0.94 -28.61
N ASN A 178 -16.46 -0.19 -28.79
CA ASN A 178 -16.53 -0.99 -30.03
C ASN A 178 -16.85 -2.51 -29.93
N TYR A 179 -17.08 -3.15 -28.77
CA TYR A 179 -17.44 -4.59 -28.72
C TYR A 179 -18.29 -5.03 -27.49
N PRO A 180 -19.09 -6.12 -27.57
CA PRO A 180 -19.96 -6.61 -26.49
C PRO A 180 -19.17 -7.28 -25.35
N MET A 181 -19.71 -7.14 -24.13
CA MET A 181 -19.06 -7.30 -22.83
C MET A 181 -18.52 -8.69 -22.47
N ASP A 182 -17.35 -8.71 -21.81
CA ASP A 182 -16.98 -9.72 -20.80
C ASP A 182 -17.34 -9.22 -19.38
N PRO A 183 -17.63 -10.12 -18.42
CA PRO A 183 -18.11 -9.72 -17.10
C PRO A 183 -17.06 -8.92 -16.32
N VAL A 184 -17.53 -7.79 -15.78
CA VAL A 184 -16.77 -6.91 -14.88
C VAL A 184 -16.14 -7.73 -13.75
N SER A 185 -14.83 -7.62 -13.57
CA SER A 185 -14.14 -8.22 -12.42
C SER A 185 -14.75 -7.74 -11.10
N ASN A 186 -14.84 -8.64 -10.13
CA ASN A 186 -15.70 -8.57 -8.94
C ASN A 186 -15.63 -7.29 -8.07
N THR A 187 -14.66 -6.40 -8.28
CA THR A 187 -14.33 -5.36 -7.33
C THR A 187 -14.40 -3.94 -7.87
N GLY A 188 -14.42 -3.75 -9.20
CA GLY A 188 -14.67 -2.45 -9.83
C GLY A 188 -13.60 -1.40 -9.55
N THR A 189 -12.40 -1.81 -9.14
CA THR A 189 -11.29 -0.87 -8.86
C THR A 189 -10.23 -0.89 -9.94
N VAL A 190 -9.49 0.21 -10.02
CA VAL A 190 -8.31 0.32 -10.89
C VAL A 190 -7.28 -0.80 -10.67
N PHE A 191 -7.24 -1.40 -9.47
CA PHE A 191 -6.35 -2.49 -9.11
C PHE A 191 -6.74 -3.86 -9.68
N ASP A 192 -7.98 -4.06 -10.11
CA ASP A 192 -8.43 -5.32 -10.72
C ASP A 192 -7.63 -5.64 -11.99
N SER A 193 -7.09 -4.59 -12.64
CA SER A 193 -6.28 -4.70 -13.84
C SER A 193 -4.81 -5.03 -13.57
N PHE A 194 -4.35 -4.90 -12.32
CA PHE A 194 -2.96 -5.13 -11.95
C PHE A 194 -2.67 -6.63 -11.88
N ARG A 195 -1.97 -7.15 -12.90
CA ARG A 195 -1.32 -8.47 -12.83
C ARG A 195 0.15 -8.26 -12.46
N PRO A 196 0.65 -8.82 -11.35
CA PRO A 196 2.07 -8.82 -11.07
C PRO A 196 2.80 -9.40 -12.28
N ARG A 197 3.82 -8.71 -12.81
CA ARG A 197 4.73 -9.33 -13.77
C ARG A 197 5.36 -10.49 -13.02
N ALA A 198 4.95 -11.72 -13.33
CA ALA A 198 5.72 -12.88 -12.92
C ALA A 198 7.15 -12.62 -13.43
N ILE A 199 8.13 -12.70 -12.53
CA ILE A 199 9.52 -12.82 -12.94
C ILE A 199 9.55 -14.16 -13.67
N HIS A 200 9.40 -14.13 -15.00
CA HIS A 200 9.59 -15.29 -15.83
C HIS A 200 11.06 -15.68 -15.63
N SER A 201 11.32 -16.67 -14.78
CA SER A 201 12.51 -17.48 -14.97
C SER A 201 12.35 -18.08 -16.37
N SER A 202 13.22 -17.70 -17.28
CA SER A 202 13.31 -18.24 -18.62
C SER A 202 13.61 -19.74 -18.55
N ALA A 203 12.57 -20.56 -18.42
CA ALA A 203 12.64 -21.97 -18.74
C ALA A 203 11.93 -22.14 -20.08
N SER A 204 12.73 -22.19 -21.15
CA SER A 204 12.28 -22.50 -22.50
C SER A 204 11.80 -23.95 -22.55
N PRO A 205 10.63 -24.28 -23.15
CA PRO A 205 10.21 -25.65 -23.31
C PRO A 205 10.90 -26.24 -24.55
N ARG A 206 11.90 -27.10 -24.34
CA ARG A 206 12.46 -27.92 -25.42
C ARG A 206 11.68 -29.22 -25.48
N ALA A 207 10.86 -29.37 -26.52
CA ALA A 207 10.26 -30.64 -26.91
C ALA A 207 11.31 -31.52 -27.59
N SER A 208 11.38 -32.79 -27.20
CA SER A 208 11.80 -33.89 -28.07
C SER A 208 11.28 -35.22 -27.50
N ASN A 209 10.33 -35.81 -28.21
CA ASN A 209 9.99 -37.24 -28.14
C ASN A 209 11.19 -38.07 -28.61
N VAL A 210 11.58 -39.12 -27.89
CA VAL A 210 12.03 -40.41 -28.45
C VAL A 210 11.62 -41.56 -27.51
N ASP A 211 11.32 -42.68 -28.14
CA ASP A 211 10.55 -43.87 -27.81
C ASP A 211 11.33 -44.97 -27.03
N ARG A 212 10.57 -45.82 -26.31
CA ARG A 212 10.76 -47.26 -25.93
C ARG A 212 12.09 -47.79 -25.37
N THR A 213 12.03 -48.53 -24.25
CA THR A 213 12.02 -50.03 -24.18
C THR A 213 11.98 -50.53 -22.73
N ASP A 214 11.72 -51.84 -22.61
CA ASP A 214 11.03 -52.63 -21.57
C ASP A 214 11.98 -53.33 -20.56
N THR A 215 11.38 -54.02 -19.57
CA THR A 215 11.93 -55.01 -18.59
C THR A 215 12.63 -54.44 -17.34
N ASP A 216 12.46 -54.94 -16.11
CA ASP A 216 11.92 -56.21 -15.60
C ASP A 216 11.44 -56.03 -14.12
N ARG A 217 10.73 -57.05 -13.65
CA ARG A 217 10.03 -57.24 -12.38
C ARG A 217 10.90 -57.14 -11.12
N ASP A 218 10.32 -56.72 -9.99
CA ASP A 218 10.10 -57.65 -8.87
C ASP A 218 9.14 -57.14 -7.78
N VAL A 219 8.44 -58.12 -7.23
CA VAL A 219 7.32 -58.12 -6.29
C VAL A 219 7.78 -57.89 -4.86
N VAL A 220 7.04 -57.12 -4.03
CA VAL A 220 6.55 -57.46 -2.66
C VAL A 220 5.59 -56.35 -2.18
N ALA A 221 4.42 -56.74 -1.70
CA ALA A 221 3.49 -55.97 -0.86
C ALA A 221 3.17 -56.84 0.39
N PRO A 222 2.34 -56.42 1.38
CA PRO A 222 1.95 -55.10 1.87
C PRO A 222 2.10 -54.99 3.41
N LEU A 223 1.99 -53.80 4.02
CA LEU A 223 1.49 -53.67 5.41
C LEU A 223 0.71 -52.36 5.63
N HIS A 224 -0.45 -52.52 6.27
CA HIS A 224 -1.46 -51.52 6.64
C HIS A 224 -0.95 -50.43 7.58
N GLY A 225 -1.45 -49.21 7.37
CA GLY A 225 -1.45 -48.11 8.34
C GLY A 225 -2.53 -47.10 7.99
N ASN A 226 -3.70 -47.22 8.61
CA ASN A 226 -4.77 -46.23 8.55
C ASN A 226 -4.34 -44.97 9.34
N GLU A 227 -4.11 -43.86 8.65
CA GLU A 227 -4.13 -42.53 9.27
C GLU A 227 -5.14 -41.65 8.53
N THR A 228 -6.19 -41.27 9.26
CA THR A 228 -7.20 -40.30 8.87
C THR A 228 -6.58 -38.92 8.63
N PRO A 229 -6.89 -38.20 7.54
CA PRO A 229 -6.38 -36.85 7.35
C PRO A 229 -7.09 -35.91 8.34
N HIS A 230 -6.32 -35.24 9.18
CA HIS A 230 -6.81 -34.09 9.94
C HIS A 230 -7.31 -33.02 8.97
N ASP A 231 -8.57 -32.63 9.12
CA ASP A 231 -9.17 -31.48 8.43
C ASP A 231 -8.35 -30.22 8.70
N HIS A 232 -7.51 -29.84 7.73
CA HIS A 232 -7.00 -28.50 7.63
C HIS A 232 -8.17 -27.56 7.31
N VAL A 233 -8.77 -26.98 8.34
CA VAL A 233 -9.65 -25.81 8.20
C VAL A 233 -8.78 -24.68 7.63
N PRO A 234 -8.96 -24.25 6.37
CA PRO A 234 -8.24 -23.09 5.87
C PRO A 234 -8.66 -21.88 6.71
N SER A 235 -7.67 -21.16 7.23
CA SER A 235 -7.86 -19.86 7.86
C SER A 235 -8.73 -18.97 6.94
N PRO A 236 -9.70 -18.21 7.49
CA PRO A 236 -10.65 -17.48 6.67
C PRO A 236 -9.88 -16.56 5.71
N LYS A 237 -9.97 -16.88 4.42
CA LYS A 237 -9.54 -15.99 3.35
C LYS A 237 -10.39 -14.74 3.50
N TRP A 238 -9.78 -13.68 4.03
CA TRP A 238 -10.37 -12.36 4.06
C TRP A 238 -10.69 -11.94 2.62
N CYS A 239 -11.94 -12.10 2.22
CA CYS A 239 -12.44 -11.61 0.94
C CYS A 239 -12.68 -10.11 1.08
N TRP A 240 -11.82 -9.33 0.42
CA TRP A 240 -11.93 -7.88 0.29
C TRP A 240 -13.24 -7.51 -0.44
N ASN A 241 -14.03 -6.60 0.16
CA ASN A 241 -15.25 -6.05 -0.45
C ASN A 241 -15.18 -4.50 -0.48
N PRO A 242 -14.89 -3.89 -1.65
CA PRO A 242 -14.77 -2.44 -1.79
C PRO A 242 -16.09 -1.67 -1.70
N ARG A 243 -17.27 -2.33 -1.70
CA ARG A 243 -18.57 -1.64 -1.61
C ARG A 243 -18.79 -0.89 -0.29
N ASN A 244 -18.00 -1.18 0.73
CA ASN A 244 -18.09 -0.55 2.05
C ASN A 244 -17.39 0.81 2.15
N TRP A 245 -16.76 1.29 1.08
CA TRP A 245 -15.88 2.47 1.09
C TRP A 245 -16.47 3.72 0.42
N PHE A 246 -17.50 3.53 -0.38
CA PHE A 246 -18.23 4.59 -1.10
C PHE A 246 -19.64 4.82 -0.54
N ARG A 247 -19.96 4.26 0.63
CA ARG A 247 -21.18 4.59 1.37
C ARG A 247 -20.92 5.69 2.38
#